data_AF-A0A7K3RMU0-F1
#
_entry.id   AF-A0A7K3RMU0-F1
#
_cell.length_a   1.000
_cell.length_b   1.000
_cell.length_c   1.000
_cell.angle_alpha   90.00
_cell.angle_beta   90.00
_cell.angle_gamma   90.00
#
_symmetry.space_group_name_H-M   'P 1'
#
loop_
_entity.id
_entity.type
_entity.pdbx_description
1 polymer ?
#
loop_
_entity_poly.entity_id
_entity_poly.type
_entity_poly.pdbx_seq_one_letter_code
_entity_poly.pdbx_strand_id
1 'polypeptide(L)'
;MGASPRQRMSAVERRIQALQLHLAGVDYRTIAKQVGYADGAAAQKGIDRAIEESIARGEEDTDTRTREVMRYNRLQAAHWGKAVKGDTKASDVVLKCMQGRERLLGLAAPKRINIDAQQLGDEILAILGEVAADDEQGAAP
;
A
#
# COMPACT_ATOMS: atom_id res chain seq x y z
N MET A 1 5.16 -40.57 -27.24
CA MET A 1 4.41 -39.83 -26.19
C MET A 1 5.40 -39.06 -25.33
N GLY A 2 5.62 -37.77 -25.66
CA GLY A 2 6.51 -36.89 -24.90
C GLY A 2 5.67 -35.86 -24.16
N ALA A 3 5.92 -35.67 -22.86
CA ALA A 3 5.11 -34.83 -21.98
C ALA A 3 4.93 -33.41 -22.55
N SER A 4 3.68 -32.93 -22.49
CA SER A 4 3.25 -31.59 -22.91
C SER A 4 4.20 -30.49 -22.41
N PRO A 5 4.61 -29.52 -23.24
CA PRO A 5 5.37 -28.35 -22.80
C PRO A 5 4.52 -27.57 -21.80
N ARG A 6 4.71 -27.81 -20.50
CA ARG A 6 4.18 -26.95 -19.43
C ARG A 6 4.44 -25.51 -19.85
N GLN A 7 3.38 -24.75 -20.10
CA GLN A 7 3.44 -23.39 -20.65
C GLN A 7 4.56 -22.61 -19.97
N ARG A 8 5.61 -22.28 -20.74
CA ARG A 8 6.66 -21.40 -20.25
C ARG A 8 6.00 -20.05 -19.99
N MET A 9 5.97 -19.64 -18.73
CA MET A 9 5.47 -18.34 -18.35
C MET A 9 6.21 -17.25 -19.13
N SER A 10 5.45 -16.34 -19.72
CA SER A 10 6.00 -15.13 -20.36
C SER A 10 6.76 -14.29 -19.34
N ALA A 11 7.60 -13.38 -19.83
CA ALA A 11 8.33 -12.46 -18.96
C ALA A 11 7.39 -11.56 -18.14
N VAL A 12 6.20 -11.26 -18.64
CA VAL A 12 5.18 -10.46 -17.95
C VAL A 12 4.50 -11.29 -16.86
N GLU A 13 4.07 -12.51 -17.16
CA GLU A 13 3.45 -13.40 -16.17
C GLU A 13 4.40 -13.72 -15.01
N ARG A 14 5.69 -13.95 -15.30
CA ARG A 14 6.70 -14.17 -14.26
C ARG A 14 6.83 -12.98 -13.32
N ARG A 15 6.79 -11.75 -13.87
CA ARG A 15 6.87 -10.51 -13.09
C ARG A 15 5.63 -10.31 -12.21
N ILE A 16 4.44 -10.52 -12.77
CA ILE A 16 3.18 -10.44 -12.02
C ILE A 16 3.15 -11.47 -10.89
N GLN A 17 3.52 -12.73 -11.17
CA GLN A 17 3.51 -13.77 -10.15
C GLN A 17 4.60 -13.55 -9.09
N ALA A 18 5.79 -13.07 -9.49
CA ALA A 18 6.84 -12.70 -8.56
C ALA A 18 6.41 -11.57 -7.63
N LEU A 19 5.73 -10.57 -8.18
CA LEU A 19 5.14 -9.49 -7.38
C LEU A 19 4.14 -10.06 -6.38
N GLN A 20 3.16 -10.85 -6.82
CA GLN A 20 2.16 -11.48 -5.93
C GLN A 20 2.79 -12.28 -4.78
N LEU A 21 3.82 -13.09 -5.06
CA LEU A 21 4.55 -13.85 -4.06
C LEU A 21 5.33 -12.93 -3.09
N HIS A 22 5.91 -11.86 -3.59
CA HIS A 22 6.56 -10.84 -2.77
C HIS A 22 5.56 -10.14 -1.85
N LEU A 23 4.35 -9.85 -2.33
CA LEU A 23 3.26 -9.30 -1.52
C LEU A 23 2.80 -10.29 -0.44
N ALA A 24 2.87 -11.59 -0.72
CA ALA A 24 2.60 -12.64 0.24
C ALA A 24 3.73 -12.85 1.27
N GLY A 25 4.84 -12.10 1.17
CA GLY A 25 5.97 -12.15 2.10
C GLY A 25 6.95 -13.30 1.85
N VAL A 26 6.99 -13.84 0.63
CA VAL A 26 7.96 -14.87 0.23
C VAL A 26 9.33 -14.23 -0.02
N ASP A 27 10.42 -14.90 0.37
CA ASP A 27 11.77 -14.41 0.14
C ASP A 27 12.17 -14.50 -1.35
N TYR A 28 13.08 -13.62 -1.80
CA TYR A 28 13.45 -13.51 -3.21
C TYR A 28 14.06 -14.79 -3.81
N ARG A 29 14.79 -15.58 -3.01
CA ARG A 29 15.41 -16.82 -3.49
C ARG A 29 14.34 -17.89 -3.75
N THR A 30 13.33 -17.96 -2.88
CA THR A 30 12.17 -18.85 -3.09
C THR A 30 11.31 -18.38 -4.25
N ILE A 31 11.06 -17.08 -4.40
CA ILE A 31 10.37 -16.51 -5.55
C ILE A 31 11.08 -16.89 -6.86
N ALA A 32 12.40 -16.71 -6.92
CA ALA A 32 13.19 -17.02 -8.11
C ALA A 32 12.99 -18.46 -8.57
N LYS A 33 13.00 -19.42 -7.64
CA LYS A 33 12.74 -20.84 -7.94
C LYS A 33 11.32 -21.10 -8.43
N GLN A 34 10.33 -20.43 -7.85
CA GLN A 34 8.92 -20.65 -8.17
C GLN A 34 8.53 -20.11 -9.55
N VAL A 35 9.05 -18.94 -9.93
CA VAL A 35 8.68 -18.26 -11.19
C VAL A 35 9.73 -18.44 -12.29
N GLY A 36 10.87 -19.08 -11.99
CA GLY A 36 11.92 -19.36 -12.98
C GLY A 36 12.83 -18.17 -13.29
N TYR A 37 13.25 -17.42 -12.28
CA TYR A 37 14.40 -16.51 -12.37
C TYR A 37 15.71 -17.22 -12.05
N ALA A 38 16.83 -16.68 -12.53
CA ALA A 38 18.16 -17.25 -12.31
C ALA A 38 18.54 -17.28 -10.81
N ASP A 39 18.22 -16.22 -10.09
CA ASP A 39 18.53 -16.05 -8.67
C ASP A 39 17.62 -15.00 -8.00
N GLY A 40 17.84 -14.75 -6.71
CA GLY A 40 17.07 -13.76 -5.95
C GLY A 40 17.25 -12.32 -6.44
N ALA A 41 18.41 -11.95 -6.99
CA ALA A 41 18.64 -10.61 -7.52
C ALA A 41 17.86 -10.40 -8.83
N ALA A 42 17.77 -11.43 -9.68
CA ALA A 42 16.93 -11.42 -10.86
C ALA A 42 15.44 -11.36 -10.52
N ALA A 43 15.01 -12.04 -9.45
CA ALA A 43 13.65 -11.92 -8.93
C ALA A 43 13.34 -10.51 -8.42
N GLN A 44 14.25 -9.91 -7.66
CA GLN A 44 14.11 -8.53 -7.18
C GLN A 44 13.94 -7.55 -8.36
N LYS A 45 14.83 -7.59 -9.36
CA LYS A 45 14.72 -6.75 -10.57
C LYS A 45 13.39 -6.95 -11.32
N GLY A 46 12.90 -8.20 -11.38
CA GLY A 46 11.61 -8.51 -11.99
C GLY A 46 10.44 -7.89 -11.22
N ILE A 47 10.50 -7.92 -9.89
CA ILE A 47 9.51 -7.30 -9.00
C ILE A 47 9.55 -5.78 -9.16
N ASP A 48 10.73 -5.15 -9.09
CA ASP A 48 10.91 -3.71 -9.23
C ASP A 48 10.32 -3.22 -10.57
N ARG A 49 10.59 -3.96 -11.66
CA ARG A 49 10.01 -3.68 -12.98
C ARG A 49 8.48 -3.79 -13.01
N ALA A 50 7.91 -4.77 -12.30
CA ALA A 50 6.46 -4.91 -12.20
C ALA A 50 5.82 -3.75 -11.44
N ILE A 51 6.52 -3.22 -10.42
CA ILE A 51 6.12 -2.05 -9.65
C ILE A 51 6.17 -0.80 -10.51
N GLU A 52 7.28 -0.54 -11.21
CA GLU A 52 7.42 0.58 -12.16
C GLU A 52 6.30 0.57 -13.21
N GLU A 53 5.99 -0.60 -13.78
CA GLU A 53 4.93 -0.77 -14.78
C GLU A 53 3.52 -0.55 -14.21
N SER A 54 3.30 -0.83 -12.93
CA SER A 54 2.03 -0.58 -12.21
C SER A 54 1.87 0.91 -11.90
N ILE A 55 2.93 1.56 -11.41
CA ILE A 55 3.00 3.00 -11.16
C ILE A 55 2.76 3.80 -12.44
N ALA A 56 3.44 3.45 -13.53
CA ALA A 56 3.26 4.12 -14.82
C ALA A 56 1.83 4.01 -15.39
N ARG A 57 1.04 3.03 -14.93
CA ARG A 57 -0.39 2.89 -15.27
C ARG A 57 -1.32 3.69 -14.35
N GLY A 58 -0.78 4.43 -13.38
CA GLY A 58 -1.56 5.23 -12.42
C GLY A 58 -2.13 4.42 -11.25
N GLU A 59 -1.60 3.24 -10.95
CA GLU A 59 -2.04 2.38 -9.82
C GLU A 59 -1.33 2.77 -8.49
N GLU A 60 -0.75 3.96 -8.40
CA GLU A 60 0.39 4.31 -7.55
C GLU A 60 0.10 4.44 -6.04
N ASP A 61 -1.13 4.71 -5.59
CA ASP A 61 -1.42 4.97 -4.17
C ASP A 61 -2.19 3.83 -3.46
N THR A 62 -2.97 3.05 -4.22
CA THR A 62 -3.72 1.91 -3.69
C THR A 62 -2.80 0.74 -3.34
N ASP A 63 -1.72 0.56 -4.11
CA ASP A 63 -0.93 -0.65 -4.07
C ASP A 63 -0.06 -0.71 -2.80
N THR A 64 0.70 0.34 -2.46
CA THR A 64 1.55 0.33 -1.26
C THR A 64 0.77 0.14 0.04
N ARG A 65 -0.36 0.86 0.20
CA ARG A 65 -1.25 0.72 1.35
C ARG A 65 -1.85 -0.68 1.43
N THR A 66 -2.32 -1.22 0.30
CA THR A 66 -2.88 -2.56 0.21
C THR A 66 -1.85 -3.63 0.55
N ARG A 67 -0.62 -3.51 0.03
CA ARG A 67 0.50 -4.41 0.30
C ARG A 67 0.83 -4.47 1.79
N GLU A 68 0.92 -3.32 2.44
CA GLU A 68 1.21 -3.26 3.87
C GLU A 68 0.05 -3.81 4.71
N VAL A 69 -1.20 -3.55 4.33
CA VAL A 69 -2.38 -4.18 4.96
C VAL A 69 -2.32 -5.71 4.85
N MET A 70 -1.92 -6.25 3.70
CA MET A 70 -1.75 -7.69 3.50
C MET A 70 -0.65 -8.29 4.39
N ARG A 71 0.48 -7.59 4.54
CA ARG A 71 1.56 -7.99 5.45
C ARG A 71 1.08 -8.03 6.91
N TYR A 72 0.35 -7.00 7.35
CA TYR A 72 -0.26 -6.99 8.68
C TYR A 72 -1.29 -8.10 8.87
N ASN A 73 -2.14 -8.37 7.88
CA ASN A 73 -3.12 -9.46 7.94
C ASN A 73 -2.44 -10.82 8.11
N ARG A 74 -1.36 -11.07 7.36
CA ARG A 74 -0.58 -12.31 7.45
C ARG A 74 0.07 -12.48 8.82
N LEU A 75 0.68 -11.42 9.34
CA LEU A 75 1.28 -11.44 10.69
C LEU A 75 0.21 -11.65 11.77
N GLN A 76 -0.92 -10.93 11.68
CA GLN A 76 -2.05 -11.12 12.58
C GLN A 76 -2.55 -12.57 12.56
N ALA A 77 -2.76 -13.17 11.38
CA ALA A 77 -3.23 -14.55 11.26
C ALA A 77 -2.27 -15.56 11.91
N ALA A 78 -0.95 -15.37 11.77
CA ALA A 78 0.06 -16.24 12.36
C ALA A 78 0.04 -16.23 13.91
N HIS A 79 -0.35 -15.11 14.53
CA HIS A 79 -0.37 -14.95 15.98
C HIS A 79 -1.77 -15.08 16.60
N TRP A 80 -2.83 -14.93 15.81
CA TRP A 80 -4.22 -14.89 16.26
C TRP A 80 -4.60 -16.07 17.17
N GLY A 81 -4.29 -17.30 16.73
CA GLY A 81 -4.65 -18.50 17.49
C GLY A 81 -4.01 -18.60 18.88
N LYS A 82 -2.83 -17.99 19.08
CA LYS A 82 -2.17 -17.91 20.40
C LYS A 82 -2.74 -16.75 21.23
N ALA A 83 -2.95 -15.59 20.59
CA ALA A 83 -3.50 -14.40 21.23
C ALA A 83 -4.87 -14.68 21.86
N VAL A 84 -5.80 -15.30 21.11
CA VAL A 84 -7.14 -15.65 21.62
C VAL A 84 -7.15 -16.72 22.72
N LYS A 85 -6.03 -17.42 22.90
CA LYS A 85 -5.82 -18.41 23.99
C LYS A 85 -5.13 -17.81 25.22
N GLY A 86 -4.90 -16.49 25.24
CA GLY A 86 -4.34 -15.78 26.40
C GLY A 86 -2.82 -15.58 26.37
N ASP A 87 -2.12 -15.89 25.28
CA ASP A 87 -0.70 -15.56 25.14
C ASP A 87 -0.54 -14.04 24.98
N THR A 88 -0.05 -13.38 26.03
CA THR A 88 0.07 -11.91 26.08
C THR A 88 1.05 -11.34 25.05
N LYS A 89 2.11 -12.10 24.69
CA LYS A 89 3.07 -11.67 23.65
C LYS A 89 2.43 -11.73 22.28
N ALA A 90 1.67 -12.79 21.99
CA ALA A 90 0.93 -12.90 20.73
C ALA A 90 -0.17 -11.82 20.64
N SER A 91 -0.85 -11.52 21.75
CA SER A 91 -1.84 -10.44 21.82
C SER A 91 -1.23 -9.08 21.51
N ASP A 92 -0.05 -8.76 22.05
CA ASP A 92 0.65 -7.50 21.73
C ASP A 92 0.99 -7.40 20.23
N VAL A 93 1.47 -8.48 19.61
CA VAL A 93 1.73 -8.52 18.16
C VAL A 93 0.44 -8.29 17.36
N VAL A 94 -0.65 -8.95 17.72
CA VAL A 94 -1.96 -8.79 17.06
C VAL A 94 -2.47 -7.35 17.18
N LEU A 95 -2.41 -6.75 18.37
CA LEU A 95 -2.85 -5.37 18.60
C LEU A 95 -2.04 -4.36 17.78
N LYS A 96 -0.71 -4.55 17.69
CA LYS A 96 0.16 -3.72 16.85
C LYS A 96 -0.18 -3.86 15.36
N CYS A 97 -0.53 -5.06 14.90
CA CYS A 97 -0.99 -5.26 13.52
C CYS A 97 -2.31 -4.53 13.24
N MET A 98 -3.27 -4.58 14.18
CA MET A 98 -4.55 -3.87 14.06
C MET A 98 -4.34 -2.36 13.98
N GLN A 99 -3.51 -1.78 14.87
CA GLN A 99 -3.15 -0.36 14.83
C GLN A 99 -2.40 0.07 13.57
N GLY A 100 -1.57 -0.82 13.00
CA GLY A 100 -0.92 -0.60 11.72
C GLY A 100 -1.93 -0.48 10.58
N ARG A 101 -2.91 -1.39 10.53
CA ARG A 101 -3.99 -1.38 9.55
C ARG A 101 -4.91 -0.18 9.69
N GLU A 102 -5.28 0.20 10.91
CA GLU A 102 -6.12 1.40 11.15
C GLU A 102 -5.47 2.67 10.63
N ARG A 103 -4.16 2.85 10.84
CA ARG A 103 -3.40 3.98 10.29
C ARG A 103 -3.36 3.95 8.76
N LEU A 104 -3.07 2.78 8.18
CA LEU A 104 -3.04 2.63 6.73
C LEU A 104 -4.42 2.84 6.11
N LEU A 105 -5.51 2.44 6.75
CA LEU A 105 -6.86 2.60 6.22
C LEU A 105 -7.49 3.97 6.54
N GLY A 106 -6.80 4.84 7.29
CA GLY A 106 -7.34 6.13 7.71
C GLY A 106 -8.48 6.01 8.74
N LEU A 107 -8.60 4.87 9.42
CA LEU A 107 -9.61 4.63 10.46
C LEU A 107 -9.17 5.16 11.84
N ALA A 108 -7.87 5.47 11.98
CA ALA A 108 -7.34 6.03 13.21
C ALA A 108 -7.81 7.49 13.38
N ALA A 109 -8.42 7.79 14.53
CA ALA A 109 -8.76 9.16 14.87
C ALA A 109 -7.49 10.04 14.93
N PRO A 110 -7.54 11.29 14.43
CA PRO A 110 -6.41 12.21 14.48
C PRO A 110 -6.05 12.50 15.95
N LYS A 111 -4.77 12.29 16.30
CA LYS A 111 -4.31 12.45 17.69
C LYS A 111 -4.05 13.91 18.08
N ARG A 112 -3.65 14.76 17.13
CA ARG A 112 -3.49 16.21 17.26
C ARG A 112 -3.66 16.86 15.89
N ILE A 113 -4.46 17.93 15.84
CA ILE A 113 -4.56 18.82 14.69
C ILE A 113 -3.95 20.15 15.14
N ASN A 114 -2.77 20.49 14.61
CA ASN A 114 -2.20 21.82 14.79
C ASN A 114 -2.68 22.68 13.63
N ILE A 115 -3.58 23.62 13.93
CA ILE A 115 -4.02 24.62 12.98
C ILE A 115 -3.21 25.88 13.30
N ASP A 116 -2.48 26.38 12.31
CA ASP A 116 -1.91 27.72 12.40
C ASP A 116 -3.07 28.71 12.21
N ALA A 117 -3.51 29.30 13.32
CA ALA A 117 -4.64 30.22 13.34
C ALA A 117 -4.38 31.48 12.50
N GLN A 118 -3.11 31.85 12.32
CA GLN A 118 -2.73 33.02 11.55
C GLN A 118 -2.85 32.74 10.05
N GLN A 119 -2.25 31.63 9.60
CA GLN A 119 -2.37 31.20 8.20
C GLN A 119 -3.83 30.95 7.80
N LEU A 120 -4.62 30.33 8.68
CA LEU A 120 -6.04 30.13 8.44
C LEU A 120 -6.81 31.46 8.33
N GLY A 121 -6.48 32.43 9.18
CA GLY A 121 -7.07 33.77 9.12
C GLY A 121 -6.76 34.47 7.79
N ASP A 122 -5.52 34.38 7.32
CA ASP A 122 -5.07 34.98 6.06
C ASP A 122 -5.76 34.33 4.85
N GLU A 123 -5.89 33.00 4.85
CA GLU A 123 -6.60 32.24 3.81
C GLU A 123 -8.11 32.59 3.77
N ILE A 124 -8.76 32.69 4.94
CA ILE A 124 -10.18 33.09 5.04
C ILE A 124 -10.37 34.51 4.49
N LEU A 125 -9.49 35.45 4.86
CA LEU A 125 -9.57 36.84 4.38
C LEU A 125 -9.36 36.96 2.87
N ALA A 126 -8.44 36.18 2.31
CA ALA A 126 -8.21 36.13 0.87
C ALA A 126 -9.47 35.64 0.12
N ILE A 127 -10.08 34.53 0.58
CA ILE A 127 -11.30 33.99 -0.03
C ILE A 127 -12.47 34.96 0.09
N LEU A 128 -12.65 35.60 1.24
CA LEU A 128 -13.70 36.62 1.42
C LEU A 128 -13.48 37.83 0.51
N GLY A 129 -12.23 38.22 0.27
CA GLY A 129 -11.87 39.28 -0.67
C GLY A 129 -12.17 38.92 -2.12
N GLU A 130 -11.89 37.69 -2.54
CA GLU A 130 -12.23 37.19 -3.88
C GLU A 130 -13.74 37.14 -4.10
N VAL A 131 -14.50 36.62 -3.13
CA VAL A 131 -15.98 36.58 -3.21
C VAL A 131 -16.58 37.98 -3.26
N ALA A 132 -16.06 38.93 -2.48
CA ALA A 132 -16.53 40.32 -2.51
C ALA A 132 -16.20 41.02 -3.85
N ALA A 133 -15.06 40.70 -4.45
CA ALA A 133 -14.67 41.24 -5.75
C ALA A 133 -15.51 40.67 -6.90
N ASP A 134 -15.93 39.41 -6.80
CA ASP A 134 -16.83 38.76 -7.77
C ASP A 134 -18.27 39.33 -7.69
N ASP A 135 -18.76 39.65 -6.49
CA ASP A 135 -20.07 40.31 -6.29
C ASP A 135 -20.11 41.73 -6.89
N GLU A 136 -19.00 42.49 -6.85
CA GLU A 136 -18.90 43.82 -7.48
C GLU A 136 -18.84 43.75 -9.01
N GLN A 137 -18.28 42.67 -9.58
CA GLN A 137 -18.16 42.48 -11.04
C GLN A 137 -19.46 41.94 -11.67
N GLY A 138 -20.34 41.31 -10.89
CA GLY A 138 -21.68 40.89 -11.30
C GLY A 138 -22.76 41.99 -11.26
N ALA A 139 -22.46 43.16 -10.70
CA ALA A 139 -23.40 44.27 -10.53
C ALA A 139 -23.29 45.39 -11.57
N ALA A 140 -22.48 45.21 -12.63
CA ALA A 140 -22.45 46.12 -13.77
C ALA A 140 -23.63 45.84 -14.73
N PRO A 141 -24.48 46.82 -15.06
CA PRO A 141 -25.60 46.66 -15.99
C PRO A 141 -25.17 46.48 -17.46
#